data_AF-A0AAW8CPR8-F1
#
_entry.id   AF-A0AAW8CPR8-F1
#
_cell.length_a   1.000
_cell.length_b   1.000
_cell.length_c   1.000
_cell.angle_alpha   90.00
_cell.angle_beta   90.00
_cell.angle_gamma   90.00
#
_symmetry.space_group_name_H-M   'P 1'
#
loop_
_entity.id
_entity.type
_entity.pdbx_description
1 polymer ?
#
loop_
_entity_poly.entity_id
_entity_poly.type
_entity_poly.pdbx_seq_one_letter_code
_entity_poly.pdbx_strand_id
1 'polypeptide(L)'
;MKKSILFLAFVPLLSYSTSVLATGDTNITIHNNMDKTGLELGENSRARGTGSIATGRNSIAIGKNAVATGGNETRETILRKLAENKAKLDEITSQENTIVRLSDEIKTLKIREHETIEAGIRVQEIRKAKEKAKLEYQRLQKIYDDEVSNSAQFFADAQAKIDDLNSRLDGISRLTGYDIHNDASLNQMATKFKQQVESGTTLNLTQDFYKKYIKSYYTALGTLTENKNRVLKFFLGHFDYNSLTLRDKNKAFKRLNFTINSDSFKCGFAQGSFIEGKYRKSFTSDLPKPEENIEVFELDAITVSKERYEQVKRDIPKYKALIQEYFKTSNDIFSTDKVTLEKMEKTFNTKLNYLEKVYEVGYYQNEYNKTKDINWLNKKKKAMDEAKIIKDTGEVYNLGTLREKIGRNLNKKKSLQ
;
A
#
# COMPACT_ATOMS: atom_id res chain seq x y z
N MET A 1 49.78 41.77 -40.34
CA MET A 1 50.64 42.41 -41.38
C MET A 1 49.87 42.34 -42.70
N LYS A 2 49.64 43.45 -43.43
CA LYS A 2 50.48 43.95 -44.56
C LYS A 2 50.78 42.85 -45.59
N LYS A 3 50.51 42.96 -46.91
CA LYS A 3 50.01 44.03 -47.82
C LYS A 3 49.35 43.32 -49.04
N SER A 4 48.22 43.78 -49.58
CA SER A 4 48.10 44.72 -50.73
C SER A 4 48.91 44.34 -51.99
N ILE A 5 48.25 44.23 -53.16
CA ILE A 5 48.25 45.27 -54.22
C ILE A 5 47.25 44.94 -55.34
N LEU A 6 46.61 45.98 -55.85
CA LEU A 6 45.68 46.06 -56.99
C LEU A 6 46.37 46.89 -58.08
N PHE A 7 46.31 46.49 -59.36
CA PHE A 7 46.46 47.35 -60.55
C PHE A 7 45.92 46.53 -61.75
N LEU A 8 44.77 46.84 -62.36
CA LEU A 8 44.33 48.04 -63.11
C LEU A 8 45.03 48.19 -64.48
N ALA A 9 44.20 48.36 -65.52
CA ALA A 9 44.57 48.28 -66.93
C ALA A 9 45.41 49.46 -67.45
N PHE A 10 46.04 49.25 -68.61
CA PHE A 10 46.60 50.33 -69.43
C PHE A 10 46.21 50.13 -70.90
N VAL A 11 45.51 51.12 -71.46
CA VAL A 11 45.28 51.31 -72.90
C VAL A 11 45.91 52.64 -73.28
N PRO A 12 46.84 52.65 -74.24
CA PRO A 12 46.88 53.71 -75.24
C PRO A 12 47.38 53.19 -76.62
N LEU A 13 47.20 53.88 -77.76
CA LEU A 13 46.35 55.03 -78.08
C LEU A 13 45.97 54.96 -79.58
N LEU A 14 44.89 55.66 -79.94
CA LEU A 14 44.56 56.01 -81.32
C LEU A 14 45.53 57.07 -81.88
N SER A 15 45.89 56.97 -83.17
CA SER A 15 46.17 58.16 -84.00
C SER A 15 46.03 57.92 -85.52
N TYR A 16 44.93 58.45 -86.05
CA TYR A 16 44.68 59.00 -87.39
C TYR A 16 45.70 58.78 -88.53
N SER A 17 45.20 58.39 -89.71
CA SER A 17 44.89 59.37 -90.79
C SER A 17 44.15 58.72 -91.98
N THR A 18 43.69 59.56 -92.90
CA THR A 18 42.68 59.31 -93.94
C THR A 18 43.24 58.92 -95.31
N SER A 19 42.39 58.29 -96.13
CA SER A 19 42.55 58.06 -97.59
C SER A 19 43.70 57.09 -97.97
N VAL A 20 43.68 56.40 -99.11
CA VAL A 20 43.03 56.63 -100.41
C VAL A 20 42.44 55.31 -100.95
N LEU A 21 41.31 55.35 -101.68
CA LEU A 21 40.95 54.27 -102.61
C LEU A 21 41.96 54.27 -103.76
N ALA A 22 43.06 53.55 -103.59
CA ALA A 22 43.91 53.15 -104.71
C ALA A 22 43.44 51.76 -105.16
N THR A 23 42.46 51.73 -106.07
CA THR A 23 42.25 50.59 -106.97
C THR A 23 43.43 50.53 -107.93
N GLY A 24 44.61 50.23 -107.39
CA GLY A 24 45.64 49.60 -108.18
C GLY A 24 45.14 48.20 -108.46
N ASP A 25 44.80 47.91 -109.71
CA ASP A 25 44.84 46.54 -110.19
C ASP A 25 46.25 46.03 -109.91
N THR A 26 46.41 45.28 -108.81
CA THR A 26 47.54 44.39 -108.65
C THR A 26 47.32 43.29 -109.65
N ASN A 27 47.69 43.60 -110.90
CA ASN A 27 47.87 42.65 -111.96
C ASN A 27 48.99 41.73 -111.49
N ILE A 28 48.63 40.67 -110.78
CA ILE A 28 49.55 39.64 -110.31
C ILE A 28 50.00 38.93 -111.58
N THR A 29 51.07 39.47 -112.17
CA THR A 29 51.83 38.79 -113.22
C THR A 29 52.40 37.53 -112.59
N ILE A 30 51.65 36.43 -112.70
CA ILE A 30 52.11 35.09 -112.40
C ILE A 30 53.19 34.81 -113.44
N HIS A 31 54.43 35.12 -113.08
CA HIS A 31 55.59 34.67 -113.82
C HIS A 31 55.53 33.14 -113.79
N ASN A 32 55.29 32.53 -114.95
CA ASN A 32 55.23 31.08 -115.08
C ASN A 32 56.66 30.49 -115.06
N ASN A 33 57.37 30.77 -113.98
CA ASN A 33 58.71 30.30 -113.69
C ASN A 33 58.63 28.88 -113.13
N MET A 34 58.41 27.91 -114.03
CA MET A 34 58.61 26.46 -113.83
C MET A 34 58.04 25.91 -112.51
N ASP A 35 56.79 25.42 -112.56
CA ASP A 35 56.06 24.83 -111.43
C ASP A 35 56.93 23.97 -110.49
N LYS A 36 57.17 24.46 -109.27
CA LYS A 36 57.58 23.62 -108.14
C LYS A 36 56.33 23.16 -107.39
N THR A 37 55.76 22.06 -107.84
CA THR A 37 54.57 21.41 -107.27
C THR A 37 54.83 20.93 -105.84
N GLY A 38 53.81 21.01 -105.00
CA GLY A 38 53.77 20.32 -103.71
C GLY A 38 53.25 18.89 -103.83
N LEU A 39 53.04 18.23 -102.69
CA LEU A 39 52.45 16.90 -102.60
C LEU A 39 50.92 17.00 -102.42
N GLU A 40 50.18 16.63 -103.46
CA GLU A 40 48.72 16.54 -103.47
C GLU A 40 48.32 15.10 -103.12
N LEU A 41 47.94 14.86 -101.87
CA LEU A 41 47.58 13.53 -101.34
C LEU A 41 46.07 13.40 -101.07
N GLY A 42 45.34 14.52 -100.97
CA GLY A 42 43.89 14.53 -100.85
C GLY A 42 43.20 14.55 -102.22
N GLU A 43 42.04 13.90 -102.32
CA GLU A 43 41.17 13.97 -103.51
C GLU A 43 40.79 15.43 -103.80
N ASN A 44 40.96 15.90 -105.04
CA ASN A 44 40.79 17.31 -105.45
C ASN A 44 41.62 18.33 -104.62
N SER A 45 42.66 17.91 -103.91
CA SER A 45 43.54 18.83 -103.19
C SER A 45 44.45 19.61 -104.16
N ARG A 46 45.04 20.72 -103.69
CA ARG A 46 46.01 21.52 -104.44
C ARG A 46 47.18 21.93 -103.55
N ALA A 47 48.42 21.70 -104.00
CA ALA A 47 49.64 22.01 -103.27
C ALA A 47 50.58 22.86 -104.16
N ARG A 48 50.57 24.17 -103.94
CA ARG A 48 51.29 25.17 -104.74
C ARG A 48 52.48 25.74 -103.96
N GLY A 49 53.66 25.16 -104.20
CA GLY A 49 54.93 25.64 -103.66
C GLY A 49 55.83 24.51 -103.16
N THR A 50 57.15 24.70 -103.30
CA THR A 50 58.16 23.70 -102.91
C THR A 50 57.94 23.20 -101.47
N GLY A 51 57.74 21.89 -101.30
CA GLY A 51 57.55 21.26 -100.00
C GLY A 51 56.17 21.44 -99.36
N SER A 52 55.19 22.05 -100.05
CA SER A 52 53.80 22.06 -99.56
C SER A 52 53.16 20.67 -99.63
N ILE A 53 52.22 20.38 -98.73
CA ILE A 53 51.53 19.08 -98.61
C ILE A 53 50.04 19.32 -98.35
N ALA A 54 49.16 18.80 -99.20
CA ALA A 54 47.71 18.89 -99.06
C ALA A 54 47.10 17.49 -98.97
N THR A 55 46.67 17.06 -97.77
CA THR A 55 46.20 15.68 -97.51
C THR A 55 44.68 15.53 -97.38
N GLY A 56 43.95 16.64 -97.21
CA GLY A 56 42.50 16.61 -97.07
C GLY A 56 41.77 16.73 -98.41
N ARG A 57 40.58 16.13 -98.53
CA ARG A 57 39.75 16.30 -99.73
C ARG A 57 39.39 17.78 -99.96
N ASN A 58 39.58 18.26 -101.19
CA ASN A 58 39.48 19.67 -101.58
C ASN A 58 40.41 20.65 -100.80
N SER A 59 41.43 20.17 -100.07
CA SER A 59 42.30 21.08 -99.30
C SER A 59 43.30 21.81 -100.20
N ILE A 60 43.61 23.07 -99.89
CA ILE A 60 44.51 23.92 -100.68
C ILE A 60 45.66 24.40 -99.79
N ALA A 61 46.88 23.98 -100.09
CA ALA A 61 48.11 24.46 -99.47
C ALA A 61 48.86 25.36 -100.46
N ILE A 62 49.12 26.62 -100.10
CA ILE A 62 49.87 27.56 -100.94
C ILE A 62 51.03 28.15 -100.11
N GLY A 63 52.25 28.05 -100.65
CA GLY A 63 53.47 28.54 -100.02
C GLY A 63 54.54 27.45 -99.83
N LYS A 64 55.76 27.86 -99.49
CA LYS A 64 56.86 26.92 -99.18
C LYS A 64 56.57 26.22 -97.85
N ASN A 65 56.63 24.89 -97.83
CA ASN A 65 56.34 24.05 -96.64
C ASN A 65 54.93 24.22 -96.04
N ALA A 66 53.94 24.75 -96.77
CA ALA A 66 52.57 24.86 -96.29
C ALA A 66 51.90 23.49 -96.18
N VAL A 67 51.27 23.16 -95.05
CA VAL A 67 50.58 21.88 -94.84
C VAL A 67 49.08 22.12 -94.61
N ALA A 68 48.22 21.58 -95.49
CA ALA A 68 46.77 21.67 -95.39
C ALA A 68 46.15 20.29 -95.13
N THR A 69 45.99 19.96 -93.85
CA THR A 69 45.30 18.74 -93.40
C THR A 69 43.81 18.99 -93.14
N GLY A 70 42.99 17.98 -93.38
CA GLY A 70 41.56 17.99 -93.08
C GLY A 70 41.03 16.57 -93.25
N GLY A 71 40.30 16.06 -92.25
CA GLY A 71 39.84 14.67 -92.29
C GLY A 71 38.83 14.43 -93.41
N ASN A 72 38.86 13.24 -94.01
CA ASN A 72 37.82 12.76 -94.95
C ASN A 72 36.52 12.37 -94.21
N GLU A 73 36.15 13.15 -93.19
CA GLU A 73 34.90 13.03 -92.49
C GLU A 73 33.81 13.76 -93.29
N THR A 74 32.72 13.06 -93.55
CA THR A 74 31.52 13.63 -94.15
C THR A 74 30.61 14.14 -93.04
N ARG A 75 29.57 14.91 -93.39
CA ARG A 75 28.56 15.33 -92.40
C ARG A 75 27.94 14.10 -91.72
N GLU A 76 27.73 13.05 -92.50
CA GLU A 76 27.12 11.78 -92.14
C GLU A 76 27.99 11.01 -91.13
N THR A 77 29.32 10.95 -91.33
CA THR A 77 30.21 10.25 -90.39
C THR A 77 30.39 11.00 -89.07
N ILE A 78 30.38 12.34 -89.09
CA ILE A 78 30.38 13.18 -87.87
C ILE A 78 29.07 13.00 -87.10
N LEU A 79 27.92 13.03 -87.76
CA LEU A 79 26.61 12.84 -87.13
C LEU A 79 26.49 11.45 -86.48
N ARG A 80 27.01 10.39 -87.13
CA ARG A 80 27.05 9.05 -86.54
C ARG A 80 27.91 9.00 -85.28
N LYS A 81 29.15 9.53 -85.32
CA LYS A 81 30.03 9.60 -84.13
C LYS A 81 29.40 10.40 -82.99
N LEU A 82 28.67 11.48 -83.30
CA LEU A 82 27.93 12.25 -82.30
C LEU A 82 26.78 11.44 -81.68
N ALA A 83 26.04 10.65 -82.48
CA ALA A 83 24.98 9.78 -81.98
C ALA A 83 25.53 8.65 -81.08
N GLU A 84 26.63 8.00 -81.49
CA GLU A 84 27.33 6.99 -80.68
C GLU A 84 27.83 7.55 -79.34
N ASN A 85 28.41 8.76 -79.35
CA ASN A 85 28.89 9.41 -78.14
C ASN A 85 27.75 9.84 -77.21
N LYS A 86 26.59 10.24 -77.74
CA LYS A 86 25.39 10.51 -76.94
C LYS A 86 24.87 9.23 -76.26
N ALA A 87 24.72 8.14 -77.02
CA ALA A 87 24.27 6.86 -76.46
C ALA A 87 25.21 6.33 -75.37
N LYS A 88 26.54 6.46 -75.55
CA LYS A 88 27.53 6.12 -74.51
C LYS A 88 27.46 7.04 -73.29
N LEU A 89 27.16 8.33 -73.48
CA LEU A 89 26.97 9.26 -72.35
C LEU A 89 25.72 8.89 -71.54
N ASP A 90 24.61 8.56 -72.22
CA ASP A 90 23.38 8.09 -71.58
C ASP A 90 23.62 6.78 -70.78
N GLU A 91 24.41 5.86 -71.34
CA GLU A 91 24.83 4.64 -70.65
C GLU A 91 25.69 4.94 -69.40
N ILE A 92 26.69 5.82 -69.52
CA ILE A 92 27.53 6.25 -68.39
C ILE A 92 26.67 6.88 -67.28
N THR A 93 25.75 7.79 -67.61
CA THR A 93 24.83 8.38 -66.63
C THR A 93 23.92 7.33 -65.97
N SER A 94 23.49 6.30 -66.70
CA SER A 94 22.75 5.17 -66.11
C SER A 94 23.62 4.32 -65.15
N GLN A 95 24.89 4.12 -65.49
CA GLN A 95 25.86 3.42 -64.62
C GLN A 95 26.20 4.24 -63.37
N GLU A 96 26.41 5.55 -63.49
CA GLU A 96 26.63 6.48 -62.37
C GLU A 96 25.46 6.45 -61.38
N ASN A 97 24.22 6.56 -61.87
CA ASN A 97 23.02 6.44 -61.04
C ASN A 97 22.93 5.09 -60.31
N THR A 98 23.38 4.00 -60.97
CA THR A 98 23.43 2.66 -60.36
C THR A 98 24.50 2.57 -59.27
N ILE A 99 25.67 3.17 -59.47
CA ILE A 99 26.75 3.25 -58.48
C ILE A 99 26.32 4.06 -57.26
N VAL A 100 25.63 5.19 -57.45
CA VAL A 100 25.08 5.99 -56.34
C VAL A 100 24.10 5.17 -55.50
N ARG A 101 23.12 4.50 -56.13
CA ARG A 101 22.16 3.62 -55.43
C ARG A 101 22.85 2.51 -54.64
N LEU A 102 23.80 1.80 -55.26
CA LEU A 102 24.54 0.72 -54.59
C LEU A 102 25.41 1.25 -53.43
N SER A 103 25.99 2.46 -53.57
CA SER A 103 26.73 3.12 -52.49
C SER A 103 25.85 3.39 -51.27
N ASP A 104 24.62 3.86 -51.50
CA ASP A 104 23.66 4.12 -50.42
C ASP A 104 23.13 2.83 -49.78
N GLU A 105 22.83 1.80 -50.57
CA GLU A 105 22.48 0.47 -50.07
C GLU A 105 23.59 -0.13 -49.18
N ILE A 106 24.86 0.01 -49.59
CA ILE A 106 26.02 -0.43 -48.79
C ILE A 106 26.14 0.36 -47.48
N LYS A 107 25.87 1.67 -47.47
CA LYS A 107 25.85 2.48 -46.23
C LYS A 107 24.75 1.97 -45.28
N THR A 108 23.53 1.72 -45.78
CA THR A 108 22.42 1.20 -44.97
C THR A 108 22.71 -0.20 -44.43
N LEU A 109 23.32 -1.09 -45.22
CA LEU A 109 23.71 -2.43 -44.77
C LEU A 109 24.75 -2.36 -43.64
N LYS A 110 25.80 -1.54 -43.77
CA LYS A 110 26.83 -1.36 -42.73
C LYS A 110 26.26 -0.86 -41.40
N ILE A 111 25.29 0.05 -41.44
CA ILE A 111 24.60 0.53 -40.23
C ILE A 111 23.86 -0.63 -39.53
N ARG A 112 23.07 -1.41 -40.29
CA ARG A 112 22.31 -2.55 -39.76
C ARG A 112 23.20 -3.65 -39.17
N GLU A 113 24.34 -3.94 -39.81
CA GLU A 113 25.33 -4.89 -39.30
C GLU A 113 25.92 -4.40 -37.96
N HIS A 114 26.23 -3.12 -37.85
CA HIS A 114 26.74 -2.52 -36.61
C HIS A 114 25.72 -2.61 -35.46
N GLU A 115 24.46 -2.23 -35.71
CA GLU A 115 23.35 -2.37 -34.74
C GLU A 115 23.17 -3.82 -34.28
N THR A 116 23.31 -4.78 -35.20
CA THR A 116 23.20 -6.21 -34.91
C THR A 116 24.33 -6.71 -34.00
N ILE A 117 25.57 -6.25 -34.25
CA ILE A 117 26.73 -6.56 -33.41
C ILE A 117 26.55 -5.96 -32.01
N GLU A 118 26.14 -4.69 -31.91
CA GLU A 118 25.88 -4.01 -30.64
C GLU A 118 24.75 -4.70 -29.84
N ALA A 119 23.68 -5.11 -30.50
CA ALA A 119 22.62 -5.92 -29.89
C ALA A 119 23.15 -7.28 -29.37
N GLY A 120 24.04 -7.94 -30.11
CA GLY A 120 24.72 -9.16 -29.69
C GLY A 120 25.56 -8.97 -28.42
N ILE A 121 26.34 -7.90 -28.34
CA ILE A 121 27.14 -7.53 -27.16
C ILE A 121 26.22 -7.29 -25.95
N ARG A 122 25.20 -6.44 -26.10
CA ARG A 122 24.20 -6.17 -25.04
C ARG A 122 23.53 -7.44 -24.51
N VAL A 123 23.18 -8.38 -25.40
CA VAL A 123 22.62 -9.69 -24.98
C VAL A 123 23.61 -10.51 -24.16
N GLN A 124 24.90 -10.51 -24.49
CA GLN A 124 25.93 -11.20 -23.68
C GLN A 124 26.12 -10.55 -22.31
N GLU A 125 26.14 -9.22 -22.23
CA GLU A 125 26.22 -8.48 -20.97
C GLU A 125 25.01 -8.75 -20.07
N ILE A 126 23.79 -8.71 -20.63
CA ILE A 126 22.56 -9.06 -19.92
C ILE A 126 22.59 -10.51 -19.42
N ARG A 127 23.16 -11.46 -20.19
CA ARG A 127 23.32 -12.85 -19.72
C ARG A 127 24.27 -12.94 -18.52
N LYS A 128 25.44 -12.31 -18.58
CA LYS A 128 26.39 -12.24 -17.45
C LYS A 128 25.78 -11.58 -16.21
N ALA A 129 25.02 -10.49 -16.39
CA ALA A 129 24.33 -9.81 -15.31
C ALA A 129 23.24 -10.69 -14.66
N LYS A 130 22.45 -11.42 -15.47
CA LYS A 130 21.44 -12.37 -14.98
C LYS A 130 22.07 -13.54 -14.21
N GLU A 131 23.20 -14.06 -14.67
CA GLU A 131 23.94 -15.13 -13.98
C GLU A 131 24.48 -14.64 -12.63
N LYS A 132 25.11 -13.46 -12.58
CA LYS A 132 25.56 -12.84 -11.33
C LYS A 132 24.40 -12.59 -10.36
N ALA A 133 23.27 -12.09 -10.85
CA ALA A 133 22.07 -11.87 -10.04
C ALA A 133 21.48 -13.18 -9.50
N LYS A 134 21.50 -14.26 -10.29
CA LYS A 134 21.06 -15.60 -9.85
C LYS A 134 21.97 -16.15 -8.73
N LEU A 135 23.29 -16.02 -8.87
CA LEU A 135 24.25 -16.44 -7.85
C LEU A 135 24.07 -15.65 -6.55
N GLU A 136 23.87 -14.33 -6.64
CA GLU A 136 23.63 -13.50 -5.46
C GLU A 136 22.27 -13.81 -4.79
N TYR A 137 21.22 -14.07 -5.57
CA TYR A 137 19.94 -14.56 -5.05
C TYR A 137 20.11 -15.89 -4.29
N GLN A 138 20.84 -16.85 -4.86
CA GLN A 138 21.11 -18.14 -4.20
C GLN A 138 21.94 -17.96 -2.91
N ARG A 139 22.89 -17.03 -2.89
CA ARG A 139 23.66 -16.67 -1.69
C ARG A 139 22.77 -16.08 -0.59
N LEU A 140 21.92 -15.11 -0.95
CA LEU A 140 21.00 -14.45 -0.02
C LEU A 140 19.91 -15.41 0.49
N GLN A 141 19.39 -16.29 -0.36
CA GLN A 141 18.45 -17.34 0.04
C GLN A 141 19.08 -18.25 1.09
N LYS A 142 20.31 -18.74 0.85
CA LYS A 142 21.01 -19.57 1.84
C LYS A 142 21.22 -18.83 3.17
N ILE A 143 21.66 -17.56 3.14
CA ILE A 143 21.83 -16.75 4.35
C ILE A 143 20.51 -16.63 5.13
N TYR A 144 19.40 -16.42 4.42
CA TYR A 144 18.07 -16.38 5.04
C TYR A 144 17.68 -17.72 5.68
N ASP A 145 17.85 -18.83 4.95
CA ASP A 145 17.52 -20.18 5.45
C ASP A 145 18.39 -20.55 6.67
N ASP A 146 19.70 -20.25 6.64
CA ASP A 146 20.64 -20.44 7.74
C ASP A 146 20.22 -19.60 8.97
N GLU A 147 19.84 -18.32 8.80
CA GLU A 147 19.41 -17.43 9.90
C GLU A 147 18.05 -17.84 10.50
N VAL A 148 17.12 -18.30 9.68
CA VAL A 148 15.84 -18.89 10.13
C VAL A 148 16.10 -20.16 10.96
N SER A 149 17.03 -21.02 10.54
CA SER A 149 17.41 -22.19 11.31
C SER A 149 18.10 -21.83 12.63
N ASN A 150 19.00 -20.86 12.63
CA ASN A 150 19.73 -20.42 13.84
C ASN A 150 18.81 -19.74 14.86
N SER A 151 17.81 -18.98 14.40
CA SER A 151 16.84 -18.30 15.26
C SER A 151 15.75 -19.23 15.83
N ALA A 152 15.56 -20.44 15.29
CA ALA A 152 14.56 -21.41 15.76
C ALA A 152 14.71 -21.74 17.26
N GLN A 153 15.95 -21.95 17.75
CA GLN A 153 16.19 -22.22 19.17
C GLN A 153 15.88 -21.00 20.05
N PHE A 154 16.20 -19.79 19.58
CA PHE A 154 15.86 -18.55 20.29
C PHE A 154 14.34 -18.39 20.46
N PHE A 155 13.55 -18.68 19.42
CA PHE A 155 12.10 -18.64 19.50
C PHE A 155 11.53 -19.76 20.40
N ALA A 156 12.10 -20.96 20.36
CA ALA A 156 11.73 -22.05 21.27
C ALA A 156 12.00 -21.68 22.75
N ASP A 157 13.17 -21.13 23.04
CA ASP A 157 13.55 -20.65 24.39
C ASP A 157 12.66 -19.49 24.87
N ALA A 158 12.25 -18.60 23.96
CA ALA A 158 11.34 -17.51 24.27
C ALA A 158 9.92 -18.03 24.55
N GLN A 159 9.42 -18.97 23.74
CA GLN A 159 8.11 -19.58 23.95
C GLN A 159 8.07 -20.38 25.25
N ALA A 160 9.10 -21.16 25.57
CA ALA A 160 9.20 -21.90 26.82
C ALA A 160 9.13 -20.99 28.06
N LYS A 161 9.71 -19.78 28.01
CA LYS A 161 9.60 -18.76 29.07
C LYS A 161 8.20 -18.16 29.19
N ILE A 162 7.48 -18.02 28.07
CA ILE A 162 6.09 -17.55 28.05
C ILE A 162 5.17 -18.63 28.64
N ASP A 163 5.36 -19.89 28.27
CA ASP A 163 4.56 -21.02 28.74
C ASP A 163 4.78 -21.28 30.25
N ASP A 164 6.02 -21.17 30.73
CA ASP A 164 6.36 -21.15 32.16
C ASP A 164 5.66 -20.01 32.91
N LEU A 165 5.70 -18.78 32.39
CA LEU A 165 5.02 -17.63 33.00
C LEU A 165 3.49 -17.85 33.05
N ASN A 166 2.91 -18.37 31.97
CA ASN A 166 1.48 -18.68 31.90
C ASN A 166 1.09 -19.80 32.88
N SER A 167 1.90 -20.85 33.00
CA SER A 167 1.73 -21.93 33.99
C SER A 167 1.74 -21.39 35.43
N ARG A 168 2.67 -20.50 35.75
CA ARG A 168 2.73 -19.82 37.07
C ARG A 168 1.49 -18.97 37.35
N LEU A 169 1.02 -18.19 36.35
CA LEU A 169 -0.16 -17.33 36.46
C LEU A 169 -1.46 -18.13 36.60
N ASP A 170 -1.61 -19.22 35.85
CA ASP A 170 -2.75 -20.12 35.96
C ASP A 170 -2.75 -20.87 37.29
N GLY A 171 -1.61 -21.48 37.65
CA GLY A 171 -1.43 -22.18 38.93
C GLY A 171 -1.76 -21.32 40.15
N ILE A 172 -1.27 -20.08 40.20
CA ILE A 172 -1.57 -19.18 41.33
C ILE A 172 -3.04 -18.73 41.34
N SER A 173 -3.68 -18.59 40.17
CA SER A 173 -5.10 -18.24 40.09
C SER A 173 -6.03 -19.34 40.65
N ARG A 174 -5.54 -20.60 40.68
CA ARG A 174 -6.22 -21.78 41.22
C ARG A 174 -5.97 -22.00 42.73
N LEU A 175 -4.97 -21.32 43.31
CA LEU A 175 -4.63 -21.44 44.73
C LEU A 175 -5.46 -20.49 45.60
N THR A 176 -6.73 -20.87 45.78
CA THR A 176 -7.66 -20.20 46.70
C THR A 176 -7.75 -20.92 48.04
N GLY A 177 -8.10 -20.19 49.11
CA GLY A 177 -8.56 -20.78 50.38
C GLY A 177 -7.50 -20.90 51.48
N TYR A 178 -6.38 -20.19 51.37
CA TYR A 178 -5.28 -20.22 52.32
C TYR A 178 -4.93 -18.81 52.82
N ASP A 179 -4.53 -18.70 54.09
CA ASP A 179 -3.98 -17.48 54.67
C ASP A 179 -2.49 -17.33 54.28
N ILE A 180 -2.11 -16.15 53.80
CA ILE A 180 -0.73 -15.82 53.38
C ILE A 180 0.10 -15.20 54.52
N HIS A 181 -0.55 -14.80 55.62
CA HIS A 181 0.09 -14.22 56.81
C HIS A 181 0.47 -15.28 57.85
N ASN A 182 -0.30 -16.37 57.96
CA ASN A 182 0.11 -17.56 58.70
C ASN A 182 1.20 -18.32 57.93
N ASP A 183 2.39 -18.41 58.53
CA ASP A 183 3.56 -18.99 57.87
C ASP A 183 3.43 -20.51 57.58
N ALA A 184 2.66 -21.26 58.39
CA ALA A 184 2.38 -22.67 58.12
C ALA A 184 1.43 -22.85 56.92
N SER A 185 0.40 -22.01 56.80
CA SER A 185 -0.51 -21.98 55.65
C SER A 185 0.22 -21.53 54.37
N LEU A 186 1.09 -20.52 54.49
CA LEU A 186 1.96 -20.05 53.41
C LEU A 186 2.96 -21.13 52.95
N ASN A 187 3.55 -21.90 53.89
CA ASN A 187 4.39 -23.05 53.58
C ASN A 187 3.62 -24.09 52.76
N GLN A 188 2.40 -24.46 53.18
CA GLN A 188 1.55 -25.43 52.46
C GLN A 188 1.16 -24.95 51.07
N MET A 189 0.77 -23.67 50.92
CA MET A 189 0.54 -23.07 49.59
C MET A 189 1.78 -23.13 48.72
N ALA A 190 2.94 -22.70 49.23
CA ALA A 190 4.18 -22.69 48.46
C ALA A 190 4.59 -24.10 48.02
N THR A 191 4.37 -25.12 48.85
CA THR A 191 4.56 -26.53 48.47
C THR A 191 3.62 -26.96 47.35
N LYS A 192 2.30 -26.71 47.49
CA LYS A 192 1.32 -27.04 46.44
C LYS A 192 1.56 -26.29 45.14
N PHE A 193 1.93 -25.01 45.23
CA PHE A 193 2.23 -24.17 44.07
C PHE A 193 3.47 -24.66 43.33
N LYS A 194 4.55 -24.94 44.07
CA LYS A 194 5.78 -25.56 43.53
C LYS A 194 5.45 -26.87 42.81
N GLN A 195 4.68 -27.75 43.45
CA GLN A 195 4.27 -29.02 42.84
C GLN A 195 3.42 -28.85 41.57
N GLN A 196 2.55 -27.85 41.50
CA GLN A 196 1.71 -27.58 40.32
C GLN A 196 2.51 -26.95 39.17
N VAL A 197 3.35 -25.96 39.47
CA VAL A 197 4.13 -25.21 38.47
C VAL A 197 5.26 -26.04 37.90
N GLU A 198 5.97 -26.80 38.74
CA GLU A 198 7.17 -27.53 38.32
C GLU A 198 6.84 -28.90 37.70
N SER A 199 5.59 -29.36 37.79
CA SER A 199 5.16 -30.66 37.25
C SER A 199 5.43 -30.75 35.75
N GLY A 200 6.25 -31.72 35.33
CA GLY A 200 6.62 -31.90 33.92
C GLY A 200 7.63 -30.87 33.38
N THR A 201 8.27 -30.08 34.25
CA THR A 201 9.27 -29.05 33.86
C THR A 201 10.66 -29.38 34.40
N THR A 202 11.68 -28.68 33.91
CA THR A 202 13.04 -28.66 34.51
C THR A 202 13.20 -27.61 35.61
N LEU A 203 12.13 -26.90 35.97
CA LEU A 203 12.17 -25.80 36.92
C LEU A 203 12.33 -26.32 38.35
N ASN A 204 13.27 -25.75 39.10
CA ASN A 204 13.45 -26.05 40.52
C ASN A 204 13.79 -24.78 41.31
N LEU A 205 12.76 -24.01 41.68
CA LEU A 205 12.90 -22.78 42.48
C LEU A 205 12.74 -23.07 43.97
N THR A 206 13.35 -22.25 44.82
CA THR A 206 13.24 -22.41 46.28
C THR A 206 11.79 -22.20 46.74
N GLN A 207 11.39 -22.88 47.83
CA GLN A 207 10.04 -22.68 48.39
C GLN A 207 9.80 -21.20 48.77
N ASP A 208 10.84 -20.49 49.23
CA ASP A 208 10.77 -19.06 49.55
C ASP A 208 10.54 -18.15 48.33
N PHE A 209 10.97 -18.53 47.13
CA PHE A 209 10.57 -17.84 45.90
C PHE A 209 9.05 -17.88 45.74
N TYR A 210 8.46 -19.07 45.87
CA TYR A 210 7.01 -19.26 45.77
C TYR A 210 6.25 -18.51 46.86
N LYS A 211 6.73 -18.50 48.11
CA LYS A 211 6.15 -17.67 49.20
C LYS A 211 6.12 -16.18 48.86
N LYS A 212 7.24 -15.64 48.34
CA LYS A 212 7.35 -14.23 47.93
C LYS A 212 6.41 -13.93 46.78
N TYR A 213 6.41 -14.76 45.74
CA TYR A 213 5.53 -14.61 44.57
C TYR A 213 4.04 -14.62 44.96
N ILE A 214 3.62 -15.56 45.83
CA ILE A 214 2.25 -15.63 46.37
C ILE A 214 1.90 -14.34 47.14
N LYS A 215 2.76 -13.87 48.05
CA LYS A 215 2.56 -12.62 48.79
C LYS A 215 2.44 -11.42 47.86
N SER A 216 3.31 -11.30 46.85
CA SER A 216 3.29 -10.21 45.87
C SER A 216 2.02 -10.21 45.01
N TYR A 217 1.56 -11.37 44.55
CA TYR A 217 0.33 -11.50 43.75
C TYR A 217 -0.92 -11.05 44.52
N TYR A 218 -1.12 -11.55 45.74
CA TYR A 218 -2.27 -11.16 46.56
C TYR A 218 -2.23 -9.68 46.97
N THR A 219 -1.04 -9.14 47.25
CA THR A 219 -0.85 -7.70 47.51
C THR A 219 -1.21 -6.86 46.27
N ALA A 220 -0.75 -7.27 45.08
CA ALA A 220 -1.05 -6.58 43.83
C ALA A 220 -2.55 -6.57 43.49
N LEU A 221 -3.28 -7.66 43.74
CA LEU A 221 -4.74 -7.72 43.59
C LEU A 221 -5.47 -6.71 44.49
N GLY A 222 -5.04 -6.59 45.75
CA GLY A 222 -5.55 -5.59 46.69
C GLY A 222 -5.32 -4.16 46.20
N THR A 223 -4.06 -3.82 45.93
CA THR A 223 -3.64 -2.48 45.48
C THR A 223 -4.26 -2.08 44.13
N LEU A 224 -4.37 -3.00 43.17
CA LEU A 224 -5.01 -2.74 41.88
C LEU A 224 -6.49 -2.39 42.08
N THR A 225 -7.20 -3.12 42.95
CA THR A 225 -8.60 -2.82 43.25
C THR A 225 -8.74 -1.46 43.94
N GLU A 226 -7.85 -1.14 44.89
CA GLU A 226 -7.86 0.17 45.54
C GLU A 226 -7.62 1.32 44.55
N ASN A 227 -6.68 1.16 43.61
CA ASN A 227 -6.42 2.15 42.56
C ASN A 227 -7.60 2.31 41.61
N LYS A 228 -8.26 1.21 41.20
CA LYS A 228 -9.53 1.27 40.44
C LYS A 228 -10.61 2.06 41.19
N ASN A 229 -10.78 1.79 42.49
CA ASN A 229 -11.75 2.49 43.34
C ASN A 229 -11.43 4.00 43.45
N ARG A 230 -10.15 4.37 43.58
CA ARG A 230 -9.72 5.79 43.61
C ARG A 230 -10.05 6.50 42.30
N VAL A 231 -9.76 5.86 41.16
CA VAL A 231 -10.11 6.37 39.82
C VAL A 231 -11.62 6.48 39.64
N LEU A 232 -12.40 5.49 40.05
CA LEU A 232 -13.87 5.55 39.95
C LEU A 232 -14.46 6.67 40.82
N LYS A 233 -13.98 6.84 42.05
CA LYS A 233 -14.40 7.95 42.93
C LYS A 233 -14.06 9.31 42.34
N PHE A 234 -12.88 9.45 41.72
CA PHE A 234 -12.49 10.67 41.00
C PHE A 234 -13.45 10.99 39.84
N PHE A 235 -13.80 9.99 39.02
CA PHE A 235 -14.78 10.19 37.94
C PHE A 235 -16.19 10.48 38.46
N LEU A 236 -16.68 9.74 39.44
CA LEU A 236 -18.04 9.96 40.00
C LEU A 236 -18.17 11.33 40.69
N GLY A 237 -17.09 11.86 41.27
CA GLY A 237 -17.04 13.22 41.83
C GLY A 237 -16.86 14.35 40.81
N HIS A 238 -16.74 14.05 39.51
CA HIS A 238 -16.58 15.03 38.43
C HIS A 238 -17.58 14.85 37.27
N PHE A 239 -18.49 13.86 37.32
CA PHE A 239 -19.57 13.71 36.35
C PHE A 239 -20.80 14.57 36.68
N ASP A 240 -20.56 15.84 37.02
CA ASP A 240 -21.55 16.91 36.80
C ASP A 240 -21.03 17.80 35.65
N TYR A 241 -21.86 17.96 34.62
CA TYR A 241 -21.60 18.65 33.35
C TYR A 241 -20.46 18.19 32.40
N ASN A 242 -20.92 17.71 31.23
CA ASN A 242 -20.31 17.84 29.88
C ASN A 242 -19.20 16.89 29.36
N SER A 243 -19.33 16.64 28.04
CA SER A 243 -18.42 15.98 27.08
C SER A 243 -17.94 14.53 27.31
N LEU A 244 -18.66 13.61 26.66
CA LEU A 244 -18.19 12.27 26.29
C LEU A 244 -17.06 12.31 25.23
N THR A 245 -15.79 12.23 25.63
CA THR A 245 -14.71 11.77 24.73
C THR A 245 -13.63 10.96 25.45
N LEU A 246 -13.72 9.63 25.34
CA LEU A 246 -12.57 8.75 25.18
C LEU A 246 -13.06 7.47 24.48
N ARG A 247 -12.73 7.35 23.20
CA ARG A 247 -13.20 6.27 22.32
C ARG A 247 -12.57 4.92 22.71
N ASP A 248 -13.46 3.95 22.93
CA ASP A 248 -13.36 2.62 22.31
C ASP A 248 -12.41 1.55 22.89
N LYS A 249 -12.19 1.50 24.22
CA LYS A 249 -11.48 0.37 24.85
C LYS A 249 -12.18 -0.38 26.01
N ASN A 250 -13.52 -0.34 26.06
CA ASN A 250 -14.34 -1.41 26.69
C ASN A 250 -15.81 -1.34 26.20
N LYS A 251 -16.01 -1.41 24.88
CA LYS A 251 -17.33 -1.23 24.22
C LYS A 251 -18.27 -2.45 24.32
N ALA A 252 -18.25 -3.17 25.44
CA ALA A 252 -19.24 -4.19 25.83
C ALA A 252 -19.30 -4.24 27.38
N PHE A 253 -20.26 -3.64 28.08
CA PHE A 253 -21.65 -3.34 27.72
C PHE A 253 -22.08 -1.92 28.16
N LYS A 254 -22.97 -1.29 27.37
CA LYS A 254 -23.80 -0.14 27.76
C LYS A 254 -25.25 -0.52 27.41
N ARG A 255 -26.29 -0.50 28.26
CA ARG A 255 -26.52 -0.02 29.64
C ARG A 255 -27.71 -0.82 30.26
N LEU A 256 -28.01 -0.69 31.56
CA LEU A 256 -29.35 -0.98 32.14
C LEU A 256 -30.06 0.35 32.44
N ASN A 257 -31.40 0.39 32.47
CA ASN A 257 -32.17 1.46 33.15
C ASN A 257 -33.67 1.12 33.14
N PHE A 258 -34.39 1.29 34.26
CA PHE A 258 -35.87 1.30 34.28
C PHE A 258 -36.40 2.40 35.20
N THR A 259 -37.61 2.91 34.92
CA THR A 259 -38.31 3.93 35.72
C THR A 259 -39.81 3.93 35.39
N ILE A 260 -40.72 3.64 36.34
CA ILE A 260 -42.19 3.80 36.17
C ILE A 260 -42.85 4.31 37.46
N ASN A 261 -43.79 5.25 37.35
CA ASN A 261 -44.44 6.03 38.42
C ASN A 261 -45.99 6.07 38.19
N SER A 262 -46.86 6.50 39.14
CA SER A 262 -46.78 7.69 40.01
C SER A 262 -45.82 7.61 41.18
N ASP A 263 -45.79 6.52 41.95
CA ASP A 263 -45.04 6.48 43.23
C ASP A 263 -43.82 5.52 43.21
N SER A 264 -43.31 5.30 41.99
CA SER A 264 -41.96 4.88 41.58
C SER A 264 -41.50 3.41 41.64
N PHE A 265 -40.64 3.08 40.67
CA PHE A 265 -39.84 1.86 40.50
C PHE A 265 -38.61 2.15 39.62
N LYS A 266 -37.35 2.03 40.09
CA LYS A 266 -36.15 2.47 39.32
C LYS A 266 -34.86 1.62 39.47
N CYS A 267 -34.02 1.57 38.43
CA CYS A 267 -32.65 1.00 38.45
C CYS A 267 -31.74 1.73 37.44
N GLY A 268 -30.44 1.94 37.76
CA GLY A 268 -29.45 2.68 36.92
C GLY A 268 -28.89 1.88 35.71
N PHE A 269 -28.08 2.40 34.78
CA PHE A 269 -27.55 3.78 34.52
C PHE A 269 -27.54 4.09 32.98
N ALA A 270 -27.95 5.28 32.48
CA ALA A 270 -28.20 5.59 31.03
C ALA A 270 -27.01 6.31 30.29
N GLN A 271 -27.05 6.84 29.04
CA GLN A 271 -28.05 7.17 27.99
C GLN A 271 -28.54 5.99 27.10
N GLY A 272 -29.74 6.11 26.53
CA GLY A 272 -30.05 5.44 25.26
C GLY A 272 -30.79 4.10 25.31
N SER A 273 -31.79 3.96 26.17
CA SER A 273 -33.07 3.27 25.86
C SER A 273 -33.99 3.31 27.07
N PHE A 274 -34.80 4.35 27.17
CA PHE A 274 -35.93 4.37 28.10
C PHE A 274 -37.01 3.39 27.59
N ILE A 275 -37.73 2.74 28.52
CA ILE A 275 -39.17 2.54 28.34
C ILE A 275 -39.80 3.91 28.62
N GLU A 276 -39.66 4.82 27.66
CA GLU A 276 -40.37 6.10 27.71
C GLU A 276 -41.81 5.80 27.32
N GLY A 277 -42.61 5.49 28.33
CA GLY A 277 -44.05 5.37 28.20
C GLY A 277 -44.65 6.72 27.82
N LYS A 278 -44.65 7.06 26.52
CA LYS A 278 -45.60 8.03 25.95
C LYS A 278 -47.04 7.64 26.26
N TYR A 279 -47.28 6.36 26.55
CA TYR A 279 -48.45 5.86 27.26
C TYR A 279 -48.21 5.87 28.77
N ARG A 280 -48.41 7.03 29.41
CA ARG A 280 -48.52 7.13 30.88
C ARG A 280 -49.82 6.47 31.36
N LYS A 281 -49.89 5.15 31.34
CA LYS A 281 -50.78 4.41 32.26
C LYS A 281 -49.97 4.15 33.53
N SER A 282 -50.45 4.66 34.65
CA SER A 282 -49.83 4.48 35.96
C SER A 282 -49.74 2.99 36.29
N PHE A 283 -48.53 2.47 36.48
CA PHE A 283 -48.34 1.17 37.10
C PHE A 283 -48.43 1.35 38.61
N THR A 284 -49.43 0.72 39.21
CA THR A 284 -49.63 0.62 40.65
C THR A 284 -49.61 -0.85 41.02
N SER A 285 -48.89 -1.17 42.10
CA SER A 285 -48.67 -2.52 42.60
C SER A 285 -48.70 -2.49 44.12
N ASP A 286 -49.31 -3.51 44.71
CA ASP A 286 -49.35 -3.74 46.16
C ASP A 286 -48.13 -4.54 46.65
N LEU A 287 -47.21 -4.92 45.76
CA LEU A 287 -45.98 -5.64 46.13
C LEU A 287 -45.01 -4.74 46.91
N PRO A 288 -44.20 -5.32 47.83
CA PRO A 288 -43.19 -4.58 48.57
C PRO A 288 -42.20 -3.84 47.65
N LYS A 289 -42.11 -2.52 47.80
CA LYS A 289 -41.19 -1.69 47.02
C LYS A 289 -39.73 -1.84 47.49
N PRO A 290 -38.74 -1.74 46.58
CA PRO A 290 -37.35 -1.54 46.94
C PRO A 290 -37.16 -0.33 47.86
N GLU A 291 -36.27 -0.43 48.84
CA GLU A 291 -35.98 0.67 49.76
C GLU A 291 -35.05 1.71 49.08
N GLU A 292 -34.08 1.24 48.28
CA GLU A 292 -33.18 2.13 47.52
C GLU A 292 -32.96 1.67 46.07
N ASN A 293 -32.54 2.62 45.22
CA ASN A 293 -32.10 2.33 43.85
C ASN A 293 -30.82 1.48 43.86
N ILE A 294 -30.71 0.48 42.99
CA ILE A 294 -29.46 -0.27 42.77
C ILE A 294 -28.68 0.39 41.62
N GLU A 295 -27.39 0.64 41.86
CA GLU A 295 -26.46 1.21 40.88
C GLU A 295 -25.66 0.10 40.18
N VAL A 296 -25.29 0.34 38.93
CA VAL A 296 -24.54 -0.63 38.11
C VAL A 296 -23.08 -0.23 38.08
N PHE A 297 -22.22 -1.12 38.55
CA PHE A 297 -20.77 -0.94 38.56
C PHE A 297 -20.05 -2.05 37.77
N GLU A 298 -18.80 -1.79 37.39
CA GLU A 298 -17.91 -2.88 36.94
C GLU A 298 -17.58 -3.81 38.13
N LEU A 299 -17.38 -5.09 37.83
CA LEU A 299 -17.34 -6.18 38.80
C LEU A 299 -16.32 -5.99 39.93
N ASP A 300 -15.22 -5.28 39.68
CA ASP A 300 -14.16 -5.02 40.66
C ASP A 300 -13.86 -3.53 40.89
N ALA A 301 -14.81 -2.64 40.61
CA ALA A 301 -14.61 -1.19 40.67
C ALA A 301 -15.19 -0.49 41.91
N ILE A 302 -15.72 -1.23 42.90
CA ILE A 302 -16.33 -0.67 44.11
C ILE A 302 -15.88 -1.32 45.43
N THR A 303 -16.08 -0.58 46.51
CA THR A 303 -16.16 -1.07 47.90
C THR A 303 -17.54 -0.78 48.45
N VAL A 304 -18.19 -1.78 49.07
CA VAL A 304 -19.58 -1.70 49.55
C VAL A 304 -19.63 -1.94 51.06
N SER A 305 -20.44 -1.17 51.79
CA SER A 305 -20.64 -1.41 53.23
C SER A 305 -21.50 -2.67 53.48
N LYS A 306 -21.42 -3.27 54.67
CA LYS A 306 -22.20 -4.47 54.97
C LYS A 306 -23.71 -4.18 54.88
N GLU A 307 -24.10 -3.01 55.36
CA GLU A 307 -25.46 -2.49 55.40
C GLU A 307 -26.01 -2.36 53.98
N ARG A 308 -25.23 -1.75 53.06
CA ARG A 308 -25.62 -1.57 51.66
C ARG A 308 -25.67 -2.90 50.89
N TYR A 309 -24.77 -3.84 51.17
CA TYR A 309 -24.83 -5.18 50.56
C TYR A 309 -26.08 -5.96 50.99
N GLU A 310 -26.36 -6.03 52.29
CA GLU A 310 -27.57 -6.70 52.78
C GLU A 310 -28.85 -5.97 52.33
N GLN A 311 -28.81 -4.65 52.11
CA GLN A 311 -29.91 -3.90 51.50
C GLN A 311 -30.16 -4.33 50.05
N VAL A 312 -29.14 -4.33 49.20
CA VAL A 312 -29.24 -4.76 47.80
C VAL A 312 -29.77 -6.20 47.71
N LYS A 313 -29.30 -7.09 48.59
CA LYS A 313 -29.77 -8.47 48.68
C LYS A 313 -31.25 -8.60 49.08
N ARG A 314 -31.77 -7.71 49.93
CA ARG A 314 -33.22 -7.60 50.24
C ARG A 314 -34.03 -7.02 49.09
N ASP A 315 -33.48 -6.05 48.35
CA ASP A 315 -34.21 -5.35 47.29
C ASP A 315 -34.26 -6.10 45.96
N ILE A 316 -33.23 -6.88 45.60
CA ILE A 316 -33.20 -7.65 44.35
C ILE A 316 -34.44 -8.56 44.14
N PRO A 317 -34.91 -9.33 45.13
CA PRO A 317 -36.17 -10.09 45.02
C PRO A 317 -37.39 -9.19 44.73
N LYS A 318 -37.47 -8.02 45.36
CA LYS A 318 -38.55 -7.03 45.14
C LYS A 318 -38.52 -6.51 43.70
N TYR A 319 -37.33 -6.17 43.18
CA TYR A 319 -37.15 -5.79 41.77
C TYR A 319 -37.62 -6.88 40.80
N LYS A 320 -37.28 -8.15 41.04
CA LYS A 320 -37.72 -9.27 40.19
C LYS A 320 -39.25 -9.41 40.17
N ALA A 321 -39.88 -9.38 41.34
CA ALA A 321 -41.33 -9.54 41.47
C ALA A 321 -42.11 -8.39 40.80
N LEU A 322 -41.67 -7.14 40.98
CA LEU A 322 -42.28 -5.97 40.34
C LEU A 322 -42.09 -5.94 38.82
N ILE A 323 -40.96 -6.45 38.30
CA ILE A 323 -40.76 -6.63 36.84
C ILE A 323 -41.74 -7.69 36.29
N GLN A 324 -41.91 -8.82 36.98
CA GLN A 324 -42.86 -9.86 36.60
C GLN A 324 -44.30 -9.34 36.61
N GLU A 325 -44.71 -8.61 37.64
CA GLU A 325 -46.06 -8.06 37.75
C GLU A 325 -46.31 -6.97 36.70
N TYR A 326 -45.36 -6.08 36.46
CA TYR A 326 -45.45 -5.09 35.38
C TYR A 326 -45.69 -5.78 34.04
N PHE A 327 -44.94 -6.83 33.71
CA PHE A 327 -45.12 -7.57 32.47
C PHE A 327 -46.45 -8.35 32.37
N LYS A 328 -47.03 -8.79 33.49
CA LYS A 328 -48.34 -9.47 33.53
C LYS A 328 -49.53 -8.51 33.42
N THR A 329 -49.41 -7.30 33.97
CA THR A 329 -50.50 -6.33 34.11
C THR A 329 -50.46 -5.21 33.05
N SER A 330 -49.31 -4.97 32.45
CA SER A 330 -49.13 -3.94 31.44
C SER A 330 -49.73 -4.36 30.09
N ASN A 331 -50.51 -3.46 29.50
CA ASN A 331 -50.94 -3.52 28.10
C ASN A 331 -49.89 -2.90 27.16
N ASP A 332 -48.60 -2.98 27.51
CA ASP A 332 -47.52 -2.53 26.64
C ASP A 332 -47.45 -3.43 25.39
N ILE A 333 -47.12 -2.84 24.24
CA ILE A 333 -47.05 -3.56 22.98
C ILE A 333 -45.96 -4.64 22.98
N PHE A 334 -44.96 -4.52 23.86
CA PHE A 334 -43.89 -5.48 24.11
C PHE A 334 -44.25 -6.57 25.14
N SER A 335 -45.39 -6.46 25.85
CA SER A 335 -45.89 -7.46 26.81
C SER A 335 -47.01 -8.37 26.28
N THR A 336 -47.32 -8.30 24.98
CA THR A 336 -48.42 -9.08 24.37
C THR A 336 -48.03 -10.48 23.85
N ASP A 337 -46.74 -10.79 23.73
CA ASP A 337 -46.24 -12.11 23.32
C ASP A 337 -45.55 -12.85 24.47
N LYS A 338 -46.07 -14.04 24.80
CA LYS A 338 -45.56 -14.88 25.90
C LYS A 338 -44.08 -15.23 25.74
N VAL A 339 -43.63 -15.53 24.51
CA VAL A 339 -42.22 -15.92 24.26
C VAL A 339 -41.27 -14.72 24.43
N THR A 340 -41.72 -13.54 24.04
CA THR A 340 -41.01 -12.27 24.29
C THR A 340 -40.94 -11.95 25.78
N LEU A 341 -42.04 -12.13 26.52
CA LEU A 341 -42.09 -11.91 27.97
C LEU A 341 -41.08 -12.79 28.73
N GLU A 342 -41.11 -14.10 28.51
CA GLU A 342 -40.19 -15.05 29.17
C GLU A 342 -38.71 -14.70 28.91
N LYS A 343 -38.38 -14.25 27.70
CA LYS A 343 -37.04 -13.80 27.33
C LYS A 343 -36.64 -12.48 27.97
N MET A 344 -37.56 -11.53 28.09
CA MET A 344 -37.33 -10.28 28.81
C MET A 344 -37.13 -10.53 30.30
N GLU A 345 -37.99 -11.32 30.92
CA GLU A 345 -37.89 -11.69 32.33
C GLU A 345 -36.57 -12.40 32.65
N LYS A 346 -36.21 -13.44 31.88
CA LYS A 346 -34.90 -14.12 31.96
C LYS A 346 -33.75 -13.12 31.89
N THR A 347 -33.80 -12.20 30.92
CA THR A 347 -32.76 -11.16 30.73
C THR A 347 -32.63 -10.26 31.96
N PHE A 348 -33.72 -9.84 32.59
CA PHE A 348 -33.67 -8.99 33.80
C PHE A 348 -33.24 -9.75 35.04
N ASN A 349 -33.73 -10.98 35.24
CA ASN A 349 -33.33 -11.83 36.35
C ASN A 349 -31.83 -12.14 36.32
N THR A 350 -31.27 -12.49 35.16
CA THR A 350 -29.81 -12.65 34.96
C THR A 350 -29.05 -11.38 35.31
N LYS A 351 -29.52 -10.20 34.89
CA LYS A 351 -28.86 -8.91 35.17
C LYS A 351 -28.90 -8.53 36.65
N LEU A 352 -30.01 -8.79 37.34
CA LEU A 352 -30.13 -8.58 38.78
C LEU A 352 -29.25 -9.57 39.57
N ASN A 353 -29.19 -10.85 39.18
CA ASN A 353 -28.27 -11.83 39.77
C ASN A 353 -26.80 -11.41 39.59
N TYR A 354 -26.44 -10.87 38.43
CA TYR A 354 -25.10 -10.32 38.20
C TYR A 354 -24.80 -9.14 39.14
N LEU A 355 -25.76 -8.22 39.32
CA LEU A 355 -25.61 -7.08 40.25
C LEU A 355 -25.46 -7.52 41.70
N GLU A 356 -26.19 -8.55 42.14
CA GLU A 356 -26.01 -9.16 43.46
C GLU A 356 -24.55 -9.53 43.69
N LYS A 357 -23.92 -10.17 42.70
CA LYS A 357 -22.50 -10.54 42.74
C LYS A 357 -21.55 -9.36 42.66
N VAL A 358 -21.87 -8.29 41.93
CA VAL A 358 -21.06 -7.05 41.95
C VAL A 358 -21.04 -6.43 43.36
N TYR A 359 -22.19 -6.35 44.03
CA TYR A 359 -22.26 -5.84 45.40
C TYR A 359 -21.62 -6.79 46.43
N GLU A 360 -21.73 -8.11 46.24
CA GLU A 360 -21.03 -9.11 47.05
C GLU A 360 -19.49 -8.98 46.92
N VAL A 361 -18.97 -8.85 45.69
CA VAL A 361 -17.55 -8.63 45.42
C VAL A 361 -17.06 -7.30 46.04
N GLY A 362 -17.85 -6.24 45.94
CA GLY A 362 -17.56 -4.96 46.56
C GLY A 362 -17.58 -5.00 48.09
N TYR A 363 -18.46 -5.81 48.69
CA TYR A 363 -18.51 -6.04 50.13
C TYR A 363 -17.26 -6.80 50.61
N TYR A 364 -16.92 -7.89 49.94
CA TYR A 364 -15.71 -8.65 50.27
C TYR A 364 -14.43 -7.83 50.08
N GLN A 365 -14.36 -6.95 49.08
CA GLN A 365 -13.24 -6.00 48.97
C GLN A 365 -13.18 -5.03 50.16
N ASN A 366 -14.33 -4.55 50.65
CA ASN A 366 -14.38 -3.63 51.79
C ASN A 366 -13.93 -4.32 53.10
N GLU A 367 -14.39 -5.55 53.34
CA GLU A 367 -13.96 -6.33 54.51
C GLU A 367 -12.47 -6.68 54.45
N TYR A 368 -11.94 -7.05 53.27
CA TYR A 368 -10.49 -7.17 53.07
C TYR A 368 -9.78 -5.85 53.38
N ASN A 369 -10.28 -4.72 52.89
CA ASN A 369 -9.62 -3.43 53.10
C ASN A 369 -9.49 -3.07 54.59
N LYS A 370 -10.50 -3.41 55.41
CA LYS A 370 -10.51 -3.21 56.88
C LYS A 370 -9.63 -4.21 57.62
N THR A 371 -9.78 -5.50 57.34
CA THR A 371 -9.22 -6.60 58.14
C THR A 371 -7.86 -7.11 57.65
N LYS A 372 -7.55 -6.87 56.36
CA LYS A 372 -6.48 -7.51 55.59
C LYS A 372 -6.54 -9.05 55.51
N ASP A 373 -7.65 -9.67 55.93
CA ASP A 373 -7.85 -11.13 55.87
C ASP A 373 -8.13 -11.60 54.43
N ILE A 374 -7.23 -12.44 53.89
CA ILE A 374 -7.30 -13.01 52.53
C ILE A 374 -8.52 -13.93 52.35
N ASN A 375 -9.16 -14.42 53.41
CA ASN A 375 -10.44 -15.12 53.27
C ASN A 375 -11.51 -14.25 52.59
N TRP A 376 -11.44 -12.93 52.75
CA TRP A 376 -12.28 -12.00 51.99
C TRP A 376 -11.86 -11.92 50.52
N LEU A 377 -10.58 -11.96 50.17
CA LEU A 377 -10.13 -12.08 48.77
C LEU A 377 -10.50 -13.42 48.13
N ASN A 378 -10.49 -14.52 48.90
CA ASN A 378 -10.95 -15.84 48.45
C ASN A 378 -12.46 -15.80 48.13
N LYS A 379 -13.27 -15.27 49.06
CA LYS A 379 -14.71 -15.04 48.84
C LYS A 379 -14.97 -14.10 47.65
N LYS A 380 -14.18 -13.02 47.53
CA LYS A 380 -14.20 -12.08 46.39
C LYS A 380 -13.95 -12.80 45.07
N LYS A 381 -12.87 -13.59 44.96
CA LYS A 381 -12.53 -14.34 43.74
C LYS A 381 -13.65 -15.31 43.35
N LYS A 382 -14.19 -16.07 44.31
CA LYS A 382 -15.33 -16.96 44.07
C LYS A 382 -16.56 -16.20 43.56
N ALA A 383 -16.94 -15.09 44.19
CA ALA A 383 -18.06 -14.28 43.74
C ALA A 383 -17.81 -13.63 42.35
N MET A 384 -16.56 -13.28 42.02
CA MET A 384 -16.19 -12.83 40.67
C MET A 384 -16.32 -13.93 39.61
N ASP A 385 -15.93 -15.17 39.93
CA ASP A 385 -16.07 -16.32 39.03
C ASP A 385 -17.55 -16.67 38.82
N GLU A 386 -18.37 -16.66 39.88
CA GLU A 386 -19.82 -16.81 39.81
C GLU A 386 -20.48 -15.69 38.98
N ALA A 387 -20.07 -14.44 39.16
CA ALA A 387 -20.54 -13.32 38.34
C ALA A 387 -20.18 -13.50 36.86
N LYS A 388 -18.98 -14.00 36.56
CA LYS A 388 -18.55 -14.30 35.20
C LYS A 388 -19.40 -15.42 34.59
N ILE A 389 -19.66 -16.51 35.33
CA ILE A 389 -20.57 -17.58 34.89
C ILE A 389 -21.97 -17.02 34.58
N ILE A 390 -22.53 -16.16 35.44
CA ILE A 390 -23.83 -15.51 35.21
C ILE A 390 -23.82 -14.64 33.94
N LYS A 391 -22.71 -13.94 33.68
CA LYS A 391 -22.52 -13.11 32.48
C LYS A 391 -22.38 -13.95 31.21
N ASP A 392 -21.66 -15.05 31.26
CA ASP A 392 -21.28 -15.86 30.10
C ASP A 392 -22.37 -16.90 29.74
N THR A 393 -23.07 -17.47 30.73
CA THR A 393 -24.23 -18.38 30.53
C THR A 393 -25.57 -17.66 30.40
N GLY A 394 -25.60 -16.39 30.82
CA GLY A 394 -26.76 -15.52 30.67
C GLY A 394 -26.99 -15.18 29.20
N GLU A 395 -28.02 -15.78 28.59
CA GLU A 395 -28.58 -15.28 27.33
C GLU A 395 -29.15 -13.87 27.51
N VAL A 396 -28.29 -12.85 27.51
CA VAL A 396 -28.68 -11.45 27.56
C VAL A 396 -29.15 -11.06 26.17
N TYR A 397 -30.44 -11.25 25.90
CA TYR A 397 -31.05 -10.81 24.66
C TYR A 397 -30.79 -9.31 24.47
N ASN A 398 -30.28 -8.94 23.29
CA ASN A 398 -30.12 -7.54 22.93
C ASN A 398 -31.51 -6.91 22.76
N LEU A 399 -31.98 -6.27 23.84
CA LEU A 399 -33.30 -5.64 23.94
C LEU A 399 -33.55 -4.61 22.83
N GLY A 400 -32.50 -3.98 22.27
CA GLY A 400 -32.60 -3.13 21.08
C GLY A 400 -33.04 -3.92 19.85
N THR A 401 -32.36 -5.02 19.52
CA THR A 401 -32.74 -5.88 18.39
C THR A 401 -34.11 -6.56 18.57
N LEU A 402 -34.51 -6.84 19.82
CA LEU A 402 -35.84 -7.36 20.14
C LEU A 402 -36.92 -6.30 19.88
N ARG A 403 -36.70 -5.05 20.36
CA ARG A 403 -37.55 -3.89 20.11
C ARG A 403 -37.71 -3.58 18.61
N GLU A 404 -36.62 -3.66 17.84
CA GLU A 404 -36.63 -3.49 16.38
C GLU A 404 -37.38 -4.60 15.63
N LYS A 405 -37.29 -5.86 16.07
CA LYS A 405 -38.03 -6.98 15.47
C LYS A 405 -39.52 -6.84 15.72
N ILE A 406 -39.91 -6.50 16.95
CA ILE A 406 -41.31 -6.31 17.33
C ILE A 406 -41.91 -5.09 16.61
N GLY A 407 -41.20 -3.95 16.58
CA GLY A 407 -41.62 -2.76 15.83
C GLY A 407 -41.86 -3.02 14.34
N ARG A 408 -40.98 -3.81 13.69
CA ARG A 408 -41.15 -4.22 12.28
C ARG A 408 -42.38 -5.12 12.06
N ASN A 409 -42.64 -6.07 12.96
CA ASN A 409 -43.81 -6.95 12.85
C ASN A 409 -45.14 -6.21 13.05
N LEU A 410 -45.16 -5.20 13.93
CA LEU A 410 -46.34 -4.35 14.15
C LEU A 410 -46.66 -3.48 12.93
N ASN A 411 -45.64 -2.90 12.30
CA ASN A 411 -45.83 -2.14 11.06
C ASN A 411 -46.31 -3.04 9.91
N LYS A 412 -45.85 -4.29 9.81
CA LYS A 412 -46.38 -5.27 8.85
C LYS A 412 -47.86 -5.63 9.08
N LYS A 413 -48.31 -5.76 10.34
CA LYS A 413 -49.74 -5.99 10.62
C LYS A 413 -50.61 -4.79 10.23
N LYS A 414 -50.10 -3.56 10.38
CA LYS A 414 -50.79 -2.33 9.97
C LYS A 414 -50.80 -2.07 8.45
N SER A 415 -50.01 -2.79 7.66
CA SER A 415 -50.03 -2.72 6.19
C SER A 415 -50.81 -3.89 5.55
N LEU A 416 -51.52 -4.67 6.37
CA LEU A 416 -52.37 -5.81 5.99
C LEU A 416 -53.81 -5.66 6.53
N GLN A 417 -54.13 -4.46 7.03
CA GLN A 417 -55.45 -3.94 7.38
C GLN A 417 -55.64 -2.63 6.62
#